data_AF-A0A843KFL2-F1
#
_entry.id   AF-A0A843KFL2-F1
#
_cell.length_a   1.000
_cell.length_b   1.000
_cell.length_c   1.000
_cell.angle_alpha   90.00
_cell.angle_beta   90.00
_cell.angle_gamma   90.00
#
_symmetry.space_group_name_H-M   'P 1'
#
loop_
_entity.id
_entity.type
_entity.pdbx_description
1 polymer ?
#
loop_
_entity_poly.entity_id
_entity_poly.type
_entity_poly.pdbx_seq_one_letter_code
_entity_poly.pdbx_strand_id
1 'polypeptide(L)'
;MEPLTADRISAKIHEIEQRVGKLSPMQKVLIGTDGSVTNLLEMATGHSVSITTRVQDIVAADTEAAAALAIEPGDEVNHRIVELKDSVTGNVLIYAVSRTPLRRLAPEFRQDLMRADIPIGRILSRHRIESRREITDARVVQAGTDLARTFNIHRCESMLLRKYRIIHRGEPLIAIEEIFPCTAFADDVRVLVDAPSRLHITLLDMNGTSGRVDGGVGVALDEPGCLLDARKGPGLDVHGGDELLRNRVLEAARAVKEGLGLPGGADITVHAVARPHAGLGSGTQVALATAAALCRLYDRNVPVPDLARIVGRGGTSGIGTAAFAQGGFILDGGHRFGSPGGKQDFRPSAASRGVAPPPVLARHRFPEDWRILLAIPDIDAGAHGRREIDIFRTHCPVPLHEVRELCHEVLMRMIPGLVEQDIDLFGSAINRTQVLGFKKVEVAMQHPVVSSLIEAMVEAGAAGAGLSSFGPTVYAVGDSGMADVARAAKEVLGDRGGTVIPTRARNDGAAVRAE
;
A
#
# COMPACT_ATOMS: atom_id res chain seq x y z
N MET A 1 -39.72 -12.25 17.35
CA MET A 1 -38.60 -11.30 17.33
C MET A 1 -39.15 -9.88 17.31
N GLU A 2 -38.71 -9.02 18.22
CA GLU A 2 -39.13 -7.61 18.25
C GLU A 2 -38.38 -6.78 17.18
N PRO A 3 -39.06 -5.82 16.52
CA PRO A 3 -38.38 -4.88 15.63
C PRO A 3 -37.40 -3.98 16.40
N LEU A 4 -36.29 -3.63 15.77
CA LEU A 4 -35.36 -2.64 16.27
C LEU A 4 -35.99 -1.25 16.13
N THR A 5 -35.94 -0.47 17.21
CA THR A 5 -36.26 0.97 17.17
C THR A 5 -35.15 1.74 16.45
N ALA A 6 -35.42 2.99 16.03
CA ALA A 6 -34.41 3.85 15.41
C ALA A 6 -33.13 3.97 16.26
N ASP A 7 -33.28 4.12 17.58
CA ASP A 7 -32.15 4.18 18.53
C ASP A 7 -31.36 2.88 18.56
N ARG A 8 -32.05 1.72 18.52
CA ARG A 8 -31.39 0.41 18.48
C ARG A 8 -30.70 0.14 17.14
N ILE A 9 -31.26 0.63 16.03
CA ILE A 9 -30.59 0.59 14.72
C ILE A 9 -29.32 1.43 14.75
N SER A 10 -29.39 2.64 15.30
CA SER A 10 -28.23 3.52 15.48
C SER A 10 -27.15 2.86 16.37
N ALA A 11 -27.55 2.25 17.49
CA ALA A 11 -26.65 1.50 18.36
C ALA A 11 -26.01 0.30 17.63
N LYS A 12 -26.77 -0.43 16.81
CA LYS A 12 -26.25 -1.53 15.98
C LYS A 12 -25.27 -1.05 14.92
N ILE A 13 -25.55 0.07 14.25
CA ILE A 13 -24.62 0.70 13.31
C ILE A 13 -23.31 1.06 14.04
N HIS A 14 -23.40 1.63 15.24
CA HIS A 14 -22.22 1.96 16.04
C HIS A 14 -21.43 0.69 16.45
N GLU A 15 -22.10 -0.39 16.85
CA GLU A 15 -21.48 -1.69 17.14
C GLU A 15 -20.75 -2.26 15.91
N ILE A 16 -21.37 -2.15 14.73
CA ILE A 16 -20.75 -2.54 13.46
C ILE A 16 -19.52 -1.68 13.18
N GLU A 17 -19.62 -0.36 13.32
CA GLU A 17 -18.50 0.56 13.09
C GLU A 17 -17.30 0.32 14.01
N GLN A 18 -17.54 -0.08 15.26
CA GLN A 18 -16.48 -0.48 16.19
C GLN A 18 -15.72 -1.74 15.71
N ARG A 19 -16.36 -2.60 14.91
CA ARG A 19 -15.78 -3.87 14.44
C ARG A 19 -15.11 -3.76 13.07
N VAL A 20 -15.68 -2.99 12.14
CA VAL A 20 -15.21 -2.92 10.74
C VAL A 20 -14.75 -1.53 10.30
N GLY A 21 -14.73 -0.56 11.22
CA GLY A 21 -14.42 0.84 10.91
C GLY A 21 -15.66 1.63 10.46
N LYS A 22 -15.46 2.93 10.22
CA LYS A 22 -16.54 3.86 9.86
C LYS A 22 -17.26 3.40 8.60
N LEU A 23 -18.58 3.26 8.68
CA LEU A 23 -19.41 2.94 7.53
C LEU A 23 -19.70 4.20 6.72
N SER A 24 -19.81 4.06 5.40
CA SER A 24 -20.27 5.16 4.55
C SER A 24 -21.74 5.52 4.85
N PRO A 25 -22.16 6.77 4.63
CA PRO A 25 -23.56 7.16 4.52
C PRO A 25 -24.42 6.13 3.76
N MET A 26 -23.96 5.65 2.60
CA MET A 26 -24.73 4.68 1.81
C MET A 26 -24.86 3.33 2.52
N GLN A 27 -23.80 2.82 3.14
CA GLN A 27 -23.85 1.59 3.92
C GLN A 27 -24.79 1.71 5.12
N LYS A 28 -24.78 2.86 5.81
CA LYS A 28 -25.70 3.16 6.92
C LYS A 28 -27.15 3.17 6.46
N VAL A 29 -27.42 3.82 5.32
CA VAL A 29 -28.75 3.84 4.71
C VAL A 29 -29.18 2.42 4.31
N LEU A 30 -28.32 1.63 3.66
CA LEU A 30 -28.65 0.26 3.27
C LEU A 30 -28.93 -0.63 4.49
N ILE A 31 -28.21 -0.47 5.60
CA ILE A 31 -28.49 -1.25 6.82
C ILE A 31 -29.80 -0.80 7.49
N GLY A 32 -30.04 0.51 7.57
CA GLY A 32 -31.12 1.09 8.38
C GLY A 32 -32.42 1.40 7.64
N THR A 33 -32.47 1.30 6.32
CA THR A 33 -33.65 1.71 5.54
C THR A 33 -34.82 0.73 5.64
N ASP A 34 -36.02 1.28 5.78
CA ASP A 34 -37.33 0.62 5.67
C ASP A 34 -37.93 0.71 4.24
N GLY A 35 -37.19 1.31 3.31
CA GLY A 35 -37.54 1.47 1.89
C GLY A 35 -37.16 0.28 1.01
N SER A 36 -37.48 0.38 -0.29
CA SER A 36 -37.04 -0.59 -1.29
C SER A 36 -35.56 -0.40 -1.62
N VAL A 37 -34.72 -1.38 -1.27
CA VAL A 37 -33.28 -1.31 -1.57
C VAL A 37 -32.99 -1.33 -3.06
N THR A 38 -33.82 -1.99 -3.88
CA THR A 38 -33.64 -1.99 -5.34
C THR A 38 -33.57 -0.58 -5.91
N ASN A 39 -34.46 0.33 -5.47
CA ASN A 39 -34.47 1.70 -5.98
C ASN A 39 -33.25 2.49 -5.48
N LEU A 40 -32.82 2.25 -4.23
CA LEU A 40 -31.62 2.90 -3.67
C LEU A 40 -30.36 2.46 -4.40
N LEU A 41 -30.25 1.17 -4.74
CA LEU A 41 -29.14 0.65 -5.54
C LEU A 41 -29.14 1.23 -6.95
N GLU A 42 -30.30 1.36 -7.60
CA GLU A 42 -30.42 2.00 -8.92
C GLU A 42 -29.99 3.47 -8.87
N MET A 43 -30.40 4.20 -7.82
CA MET A 43 -29.98 5.59 -7.60
C MET A 43 -28.47 5.71 -7.32
N ALA A 44 -27.89 4.80 -6.55
CA ALA A 44 -26.48 4.85 -6.17
C ALA A 44 -25.53 4.41 -7.29
N THR A 45 -25.94 3.43 -8.11
CA THR A 45 -25.14 2.94 -9.24
C THR A 45 -25.36 3.74 -10.52
N GLY A 46 -26.50 4.43 -10.65
CA GLY A 46 -26.92 5.05 -11.91
C GLY A 46 -27.38 4.04 -12.98
N HIS A 47 -27.44 2.76 -12.64
CA HIS A 47 -27.77 1.66 -13.53
C HIS A 47 -29.02 0.93 -13.08
N SER A 48 -29.67 0.21 -13.99
CA SER A 48 -30.78 -0.66 -13.60
C SER A 48 -30.27 -1.88 -12.82
N VAL A 49 -31.04 -2.36 -11.85
CA VAL A 49 -30.70 -3.57 -11.09
C VAL A 49 -31.46 -4.76 -11.66
N SER A 50 -30.73 -5.80 -12.02
CA SER A 50 -31.27 -7.08 -12.50
C SER A 50 -31.24 -8.13 -11.39
N ILE A 51 -32.05 -9.18 -11.52
CA ILE A 51 -32.09 -10.29 -10.56
C ILE A 51 -31.70 -11.60 -11.22
N THR A 52 -30.81 -12.33 -10.56
CA THR A 52 -30.55 -13.74 -10.85
C THR A 52 -31.08 -14.58 -9.69
N THR A 53 -32.06 -15.46 -9.92
CA THR A 53 -32.49 -16.43 -8.91
C THR A 53 -31.53 -17.61 -8.89
N ARG A 54 -31.02 -17.94 -7.70
CA ARG A 54 -30.15 -19.10 -7.46
C ARG A 54 -30.95 -20.32 -7.04
N VAL A 55 -31.87 -20.13 -6.11
CA VAL A 55 -32.71 -21.18 -5.52
C VAL A 55 -34.11 -20.63 -5.36
N GLN A 56 -35.11 -21.44 -5.70
CA GLN A 56 -36.51 -21.14 -5.44
C GLN A 56 -37.30 -22.43 -5.24
N ASP A 57 -37.50 -22.79 -3.98
CA ASP A 57 -38.13 -24.04 -3.57
C ASP A 57 -39.23 -23.80 -2.54
N ILE A 58 -40.21 -24.69 -2.51
CA ILE A 58 -41.18 -24.76 -1.42
C ILE A 58 -40.62 -25.69 -0.36
N VAL A 59 -40.35 -25.15 0.82
CA VAL A 59 -39.78 -25.89 1.95
C VAL A 59 -40.68 -25.79 3.16
N ALA A 60 -40.59 -26.77 4.06
CA ALA A 60 -41.23 -26.69 5.37
C ALA A 60 -40.51 -25.66 6.25
N ALA A 61 -41.26 -24.82 6.95
CA ALA A 61 -40.69 -23.80 7.84
C ALA A 61 -39.91 -24.44 9.00
N ASP A 62 -38.61 -24.14 9.08
CA ASP A 62 -37.78 -24.45 10.25
C ASP A 62 -38.15 -23.56 11.45
N THR A 63 -37.59 -23.85 12.63
CA THR A 63 -37.91 -23.11 13.87
C THR A 63 -37.62 -21.61 13.75
N GLU A 64 -36.57 -21.22 13.02
CA GLU A 64 -36.20 -19.81 12.85
C GLU A 64 -37.17 -19.09 11.91
N ALA A 65 -37.51 -19.71 10.78
CA ALA A 65 -38.46 -19.21 9.80
C ALA A 65 -39.87 -19.10 10.40
N ALA A 66 -40.30 -20.11 11.15
CA ALA A 66 -41.56 -20.13 11.87
C ALA A 66 -41.67 -18.94 12.84
N ALA A 67 -40.62 -18.71 13.65
CA ALA A 67 -40.55 -17.59 14.57
C ALA A 67 -40.47 -16.22 13.88
N ALA A 68 -39.76 -16.13 12.74
CA ALA A 68 -39.65 -14.89 11.98
C ALA A 68 -40.98 -14.50 11.32
N LEU A 69 -41.69 -15.48 10.76
CA LEU A 69 -42.95 -15.27 10.04
C LEU A 69 -44.20 -15.34 10.94
N ALA A 70 -44.07 -15.71 12.21
CA ALA A 70 -45.21 -16.01 13.09
C ALA A 70 -46.17 -17.02 12.44
N ILE A 71 -45.61 -18.18 12.10
CA ILE A 71 -46.30 -19.35 11.53
C ILE A 71 -45.86 -20.61 12.29
N GLU A 72 -46.51 -21.74 12.05
CA GLU A 72 -46.15 -22.99 12.72
C GLU A 72 -44.94 -23.66 12.04
N PRO A 73 -44.03 -24.30 12.80
CA PRO A 73 -43.01 -25.17 12.20
C PRO A 73 -43.66 -26.23 11.31
N GLY A 74 -43.15 -26.39 10.10
CA GLY A 74 -43.73 -27.29 9.09
C GLY A 74 -44.63 -26.63 8.05
N ASP A 75 -45.11 -25.40 8.27
CA ASP A 75 -45.89 -24.66 7.27
C ASP A 75 -45.08 -24.46 5.96
N GLU A 76 -45.75 -24.55 4.81
CA GLU A 76 -45.09 -24.36 3.51
C GLU A 76 -44.68 -22.91 3.28
N VAL A 77 -43.38 -22.69 3.09
CA VAL A 77 -42.78 -21.40 2.77
C VAL A 77 -42.07 -21.46 1.43
N ASN A 78 -42.26 -20.44 0.60
CA ASN A 78 -41.42 -20.19 -0.55
C ASN A 78 -40.07 -19.67 -0.06
N HIS A 79 -39.03 -20.47 -0.23
CA HIS A 79 -37.64 -20.11 0.06
C HIS A 79 -36.95 -19.71 -1.23
N ARG A 80 -36.57 -18.44 -1.33
CA ARG A 80 -35.98 -17.86 -2.54
C ARG A 80 -34.68 -17.15 -2.23
N ILE A 81 -33.62 -17.56 -2.92
CA ILE A 81 -32.29 -16.95 -2.88
C ILE A 81 -32.03 -16.24 -4.20
N VAL A 82 -31.70 -14.95 -4.12
CA VAL A 82 -31.45 -14.10 -5.29
C VAL A 82 -30.17 -13.30 -5.15
N GLU A 83 -29.58 -13.00 -6.29
CA GLU A 83 -28.51 -12.02 -6.46
C GLU A 83 -29.10 -10.79 -7.15
N LEU A 84 -28.98 -9.64 -6.52
CA LEU A 84 -29.23 -8.34 -7.15
C LEU A 84 -27.93 -7.93 -7.83
N LYS A 85 -27.97 -7.72 -9.14
CA LYS A 85 -26.80 -7.38 -9.96
C LYS A 85 -26.95 -6.04 -10.64
N ASP A 86 -25.86 -5.31 -10.73
CA ASP A 86 -25.76 -4.17 -11.64
C ASP A 86 -25.87 -4.69 -13.08
N SER A 87 -26.86 -4.18 -13.84
CA SER A 87 -27.13 -4.63 -15.21
C SER A 87 -26.00 -4.33 -16.22
N VAL A 88 -25.13 -3.38 -15.92
CA VAL A 88 -24.04 -2.94 -16.79
C VAL A 88 -22.75 -3.69 -16.45
N THR A 89 -22.38 -3.75 -15.17
CA THR A 89 -21.12 -4.38 -14.76
C THR A 89 -21.24 -5.89 -14.54
N GLY A 90 -22.45 -6.39 -14.31
CA GLY A 90 -22.71 -7.79 -13.96
C GLY A 90 -22.33 -8.16 -12.51
N ASN A 91 -21.80 -7.21 -11.74
CA ASN A 91 -21.37 -7.43 -10.36
C ASN A 91 -22.57 -7.67 -9.45
N VAL A 92 -22.42 -8.61 -8.51
CA VAL A 92 -23.41 -8.85 -7.46
C VAL A 92 -23.30 -7.73 -6.42
N LEU A 93 -24.40 -6.99 -6.27
CA LEU A 93 -24.53 -5.88 -5.33
C LEU A 93 -25.01 -6.36 -3.96
N ILE A 94 -26.04 -7.22 -3.96
CA ILE A 94 -26.64 -7.79 -2.75
C ILE A 94 -27.01 -9.24 -3.00
N TYR A 95 -26.73 -10.08 -2.01
CA TYR A 95 -27.23 -11.44 -1.91
C TYR A 95 -28.41 -11.42 -0.93
N ALA A 96 -29.58 -11.88 -1.38
CA ALA A 96 -30.79 -11.84 -0.56
C ALA A 96 -31.46 -13.21 -0.45
N VAL A 97 -31.82 -13.56 0.77
CA VAL A 97 -32.59 -14.75 1.11
C VAL A 97 -33.96 -14.30 1.60
N SER A 98 -35.01 -14.82 0.99
CA SER A 98 -36.39 -14.50 1.35
C SER A 98 -37.19 -15.76 1.66
N ARG A 99 -38.05 -15.67 2.66
CA ARG A 99 -38.99 -16.73 3.07
C ARG A 99 -40.39 -16.13 3.14
N THR A 100 -41.34 -16.74 2.44
CA THR A 100 -42.73 -16.25 2.34
C THR A 100 -43.73 -17.39 2.57
N PRO A 101 -44.66 -17.30 3.52
CA PRO A 101 -45.65 -18.34 3.77
C PRO A 101 -46.70 -18.34 2.67
N LEU A 102 -46.86 -19.47 1.98
CA LEU A 102 -47.74 -19.58 0.81
C LEU A 102 -49.22 -19.38 1.16
N ARG A 103 -49.61 -19.80 2.38
CA ARG A 103 -50.98 -19.66 2.88
C ARG A 103 -51.49 -18.22 2.97
N ARG A 104 -50.58 -17.23 3.07
CA ARG A 104 -50.92 -15.80 3.20
C ARG A 104 -50.98 -15.07 1.85
N LEU A 105 -50.67 -15.74 0.74
CA LEU A 105 -50.57 -15.10 -0.57
C LEU A 105 -51.87 -15.21 -1.36
N ALA A 106 -52.32 -14.10 -1.92
CA ALA A 106 -53.35 -14.12 -2.96
C ALA A 106 -52.81 -14.86 -4.22
N PRO A 107 -53.66 -15.55 -4.99
CA PRO A 107 -53.22 -16.36 -6.14
C PRO A 107 -52.36 -15.60 -7.17
N GLU A 108 -52.74 -14.37 -7.51
CA GLU A 108 -52.03 -13.53 -8.48
C GLU A 108 -50.64 -13.09 -7.96
N PHE A 109 -50.56 -12.71 -6.69
CA PHE A 109 -49.30 -12.35 -6.05
C PHE A 109 -48.38 -13.57 -5.92
N ARG A 110 -48.95 -14.74 -5.59
CA ARG A 110 -48.21 -16.01 -5.57
C ARG A 110 -47.61 -16.30 -6.93
N GLN A 111 -48.37 -16.14 -8.01
CA GLN A 111 -47.87 -16.41 -9.37
C GLN A 111 -46.68 -15.51 -9.73
N ASP A 112 -46.77 -14.20 -9.44
CA ASP A 112 -45.66 -13.27 -9.69
C ASP A 112 -44.45 -13.54 -8.79
N LEU A 113 -44.65 -13.92 -7.53
CA LEU A 113 -43.57 -14.30 -6.62
C LEU A 113 -42.85 -15.59 -7.05
N MET A 114 -43.58 -16.49 -7.72
CA MET A 114 -43.03 -17.70 -8.32
C MET A 114 -42.27 -17.45 -9.63
N ARG A 115 -42.27 -16.21 -10.15
CA ARG A 115 -41.42 -15.82 -11.28
C ARG A 115 -40.03 -15.41 -10.79
N ALA A 116 -39.01 -16.08 -11.34
CA ALA A 116 -37.62 -15.98 -10.90
C ALA A 116 -36.95 -14.62 -11.18
N ASP A 117 -37.50 -13.78 -12.04
CA ASP A 117 -36.82 -12.60 -12.61
C ASP A 117 -37.27 -11.25 -12.01
N ILE A 118 -38.28 -11.24 -11.13
CA ILE A 118 -38.87 -9.99 -10.63
C ILE A 118 -38.46 -9.72 -9.17
N PRO A 119 -37.96 -8.50 -8.83
CA PRO A 119 -37.70 -8.08 -7.46
C PRO A 119 -38.96 -8.02 -6.61
N ILE A 120 -38.91 -8.51 -5.37
CA ILE A 120 -40.02 -8.49 -4.41
C ILE A 120 -40.57 -7.06 -4.25
N GLY A 121 -39.70 -6.05 -4.17
CA GLY A 121 -40.12 -4.65 -4.11
C GLY A 121 -40.98 -4.19 -5.30
N ARG A 122 -40.66 -4.66 -6.51
CA ARG A 122 -41.46 -4.37 -7.72
C ARG A 122 -42.77 -5.14 -7.75
N ILE A 123 -42.78 -6.39 -7.25
CA ILE A 123 -44.01 -7.18 -7.12
C ILE A 123 -44.98 -6.49 -6.13
N LEU A 124 -44.49 -6.09 -4.96
CA LEU A 124 -45.31 -5.37 -3.97
C LEU A 124 -45.91 -4.08 -4.55
N SER A 125 -45.12 -3.32 -5.32
CA SER A 125 -45.59 -2.10 -5.98
C SER A 125 -46.64 -2.38 -7.07
N ARG A 126 -46.42 -3.39 -7.91
CA ARG A 126 -47.35 -3.80 -8.98
C ARG A 126 -48.73 -4.17 -8.44
N HIS A 127 -48.75 -4.90 -7.32
CA HIS A 127 -49.98 -5.33 -6.63
C HIS A 127 -50.51 -4.30 -5.63
N ARG A 128 -49.89 -3.11 -5.55
CA ARG A 128 -50.24 -2.01 -4.63
C ARG A 128 -50.39 -2.49 -3.17
N ILE A 129 -49.48 -3.37 -2.73
CA ILE A 129 -49.50 -3.93 -1.38
C ILE A 129 -48.97 -2.88 -0.39
N GLU A 130 -49.89 -2.35 0.42
CA GLU A 130 -49.53 -1.51 1.57
C GLU A 130 -48.77 -2.35 2.60
N SER A 131 -47.52 -2.01 2.84
CA SER A 131 -46.66 -2.75 3.75
C SER A 131 -45.67 -1.82 4.44
N ARG A 132 -45.16 -2.27 5.58
CA ARG A 132 -44.03 -1.64 6.27
C ARG A 132 -42.91 -2.64 6.47
N ARG A 133 -41.67 -2.15 6.59
CA ARG A 133 -40.52 -2.99 6.91
C ARG A 133 -40.17 -2.83 8.39
N GLU A 134 -39.95 -3.95 9.05
CA GLU A 134 -39.53 -4.03 10.44
C GLU A 134 -38.16 -4.69 10.49
N ILE A 135 -37.10 -3.90 10.69
CA ILE A 135 -35.72 -4.41 10.83
C ILE A 135 -35.62 -5.17 12.15
N THR A 136 -35.16 -6.40 12.12
CA THR A 136 -35.04 -7.27 13.29
C THR A 136 -33.60 -7.48 13.73
N ASP A 137 -32.64 -7.40 12.81
CA ASP A 137 -31.22 -7.53 13.14
C ASP A 137 -30.30 -6.85 12.11
N ALA A 138 -29.13 -6.41 12.55
CA ALA A 138 -28.06 -5.88 11.72
C ALA A 138 -26.73 -6.22 12.37
N ARG A 139 -25.83 -6.90 11.64
CA ARG A 139 -24.54 -7.37 12.18
C ARG A 139 -23.49 -7.59 11.11
N VAL A 140 -22.25 -7.80 11.56
CA VAL A 140 -21.14 -8.25 10.71
C VAL A 140 -21.03 -9.76 10.74
N VAL A 141 -20.94 -10.38 9.56
CA VAL A 141 -20.62 -11.80 9.39
C VAL A 141 -19.36 -11.97 8.54
N GLN A 142 -18.83 -13.18 8.47
CA GLN A 142 -17.72 -13.53 7.59
C GLN A 142 -18.28 -14.13 6.30
N ALA A 143 -17.67 -13.85 5.15
CA ALA A 143 -18.16 -14.32 3.85
C ALA A 143 -18.30 -15.85 3.77
N GLY A 144 -17.33 -16.60 4.32
CA GLY A 144 -17.29 -18.05 4.13
C GLY A 144 -17.08 -18.41 2.65
N THR A 145 -17.35 -19.66 2.27
CA THR A 145 -17.03 -20.14 0.91
C THR A 145 -18.04 -19.69 -0.14
N ASP A 146 -19.33 -19.67 0.19
CA ASP A 146 -20.40 -19.41 -0.79
C ASP A 146 -20.47 -17.94 -1.18
N LEU A 147 -20.58 -17.03 -0.20
CA LEU A 147 -20.59 -15.58 -0.46
C LEU A 147 -19.27 -15.10 -1.09
N ALA A 148 -18.14 -15.71 -0.75
CA ALA A 148 -16.86 -15.40 -1.38
C ALA A 148 -16.86 -15.64 -2.89
N ARG A 149 -17.46 -16.76 -3.34
CA ARG A 149 -17.61 -17.02 -4.78
C ARG A 149 -18.62 -16.07 -5.42
N THR A 150 -19.73 -15.81 -4.74
CA THR A 150 -20.81 -14.95 -5.25
C THR A 150 -20.36 -13.51 -5.47
N PHE A 151 -19.62 -12.93 -4.52
CA PHE A 151 -19.13 -11.55 -4.62
C PHE A 151 -17.72 -11.45 -5.22
N ASN A 152 -17.08 -12.58 -5.56
CA ASN A 152 -15.69 -12.64 -6.02
C ASN A 152 -14.72 -11.98 -5.02
N ILE A 153 -14.81 -12.36 -3.74
CA ILE A 153 -14.06 -11.81 -2.62
C ILE A 153 -13.34 -12.91 -1.81
N HIS A 154 -12.51 -12.54 -0.83
CA HIS A 154 -11.84 -13.51 0.02
C HIS A 154 -12.79 -14.09 1.09
N ARG A 155 -12.66 -15.38 1.44
CA ARG A 155 -13.53 -16.09 2.40
C ARG A 155 -13.57 -15.51 3.82
N CYS A 156 -12.54 -14.76 4.20
CA CYS A 156 -12.43 -14.09 5.50
C CYS A 156 -12.81 -12.60 5.46
N GLU A 157 -13.39 -12.14 4.35
CA GLU A 157 -13.83 -10.75 4.25
C GLU A 157 -15.08 -10.52 5.11
N SER A 158 -15.15 -9.33 5.70
CA SER A 158 -16.29 -8.93 6.53
C SER A 158 -17.46 -8.52 5.65
N MET A 159 -18.64 -9.01 6.00
CA MET A 159 -19.90 -8.77 5.29
C MET A 159 -20.87 -8.06 6.22
N LEU A 160 -21.63 -7.13 5.67
CA LEU A 160 -22.76 -6.49 6.33
C LEU A 160 -24.00 -7.32 6.05
N LEU A 161 -24.69 -7.71 7.13
CA LEU A 161 -25.92 -8.48 7.08
C LEU A 161 -27.02 -7.73 7.81
N ARG A 162 -28.19 -7.65 7.18
CA ARG A 162 -29.42 -7.17 7.80
C ARG A 162 -30.56 -8.16 7.65
N LYS A 163 -31.37 -8.32 8.69
CA LYS A 163 -32.62 -9.10 8.68
C LYS A 163 -33.79 -8.17 8.93
N TYR A 164 -34.85 -8.32 8.15
CA TYR A 164 -36.08 -7.57 8.33
C TYR A 164 -37.31 -8.36 7.89
N ARG A 165 -38.48 -7.88 8.29
CA ARG A 165 -39.77 -8.44 7.90
C ARG A 165 -40.60 -7.42 7.16
N ILE A 166 -41.30 -7.86 6.12
CA ILE A 166 -42.35 -7.08 5.46
C ILE A 166 -43.65 -7.43 6.14
N ILE A 167 -44.29 -6.46 6.78
CA ILE A 167 -45.58 -6.62 7.47
C ILE A 167 -46.70 -6.12 6.56
N HIS A 168 -47.73 -6.94 6.38
CA HIS A 168 -48.95 -6.59 5.66
C HIS A 168 -50.16 -6.95 6.52
N ARG A 169 -51.12 -6.03 6.66
CA ARG A 169 -52.34 -6.21 7.49
C ARG A 169 -52.05 -6.67 8.93
N GLY A 170 -50.94 -6.21 9.50
CA GLY A 170 -50.55 -6.54 10.87
C GLY A 170 -49.80 -7.87 11.03
N GLU A 171 -49.63 -8.66 9.96
CA GLU A 171 -48.94 -9.96 10.00
C GLU A 171 -47.63 -9.95 9.20
N PRO A 172 -46.61 -10.73 9.60
CA PRO A 172 -45.40 -10.92 8.80
C PRO A 172 -45.72 -11.64 7.48
N LEU A 173 -45.52 -10.96 6.37
CA LEU A 173 -45.71 -11.48 5.03
C LEU A 173 -44.43 -12.11 4.47
N ILE A 174 -43.27 -11.45 4.64
CA ILE A 174 -41.99 -11.93 4.11
C ILE A 174 -40.90 -11.69 5.14
N ALA A 175 -40.06 -12.69 5.42
CA ALA A 175 -38.82 -12.52 6.15
C ALA A 175 -37.66 -12.46 5.15
N ILE A 176 -36.82 -11.43 5.25
CA ILE A 176 -35.73 -11.18 4.30
C ILE A 176 -34.42 -11.00 5.07
N GLU A 177 -33.39 -11.69 4.60
CA GLU A 177 -31.99 -11.47 4.95
C GLU A 177 -31.26 -10.92 3.72
N GLU A 178 -30.54 -9.82 3.88
CA GLU A 178 -29.72 -9.22 2.83
C GLU A 178 -28.28 -9.09 3.30
N ILE A 179 -27.35 -9.46 2.43
CA ILE A 179 -25.92 -9.51 2.71
C ILE A 179 -25.16 -8.82 1.58
N PHE A 180 -24.17 -8.00 1.93
CA PHE A 180 -23.23 -7.39 0.98
C PHE A 180 -21.85 -7.15 1.63
N PRO A 181 -20.76 -7.07 0.85
CA PRO A 181 -19.42 -6.86 1.40
C PRO A 181 -19.26 -5.52 2.14
N CYS A 182 -18.46 -5.46 3.20
CA CYS A 182 -18.10 -4.19 3.85
C CYS A 182 -17.34 -3.22 2.92
N THR A 183 -16.74 -3.74 1.85
CA THR A 183 -16.07 -2.96 0.78
C THR A 183 -17.06 -2.41 -0.24
N ALA A 184 -18.27 -2.98 -0.34
CA ALA A 184 -19.30 -2.49 -1.25
C ALA A 184 -19.96 -1.22 -0.70
N PHE A 185 -20.16 -0.25 -1.58
CA PHE A 185 -20.76 1.06 -1.25
C PHE A 185 -19.98 1.86 -0.20
N ALA A 186 -18.72 1.50 0.07
CA ALA A 186 -17.83 2.30 0.91
C ALA A 186 -17.48 3.61 0.18
N ASP A 187 -17.47 4.73 0.90
CA ASP A 187 -17.12 6.04 0.34
C ASP A 187 -15.60 6.23 0.21
N ASP A 188 -14.81 5.43 0.95
CA ASP A 188 -13.37 5.60 1.07
C ASP A 188 -12.63 4.47 0.36
N VAL A 189 -12.26 4.71 -0.90
CA VAL A 189 -11.13 3.98 -1.49
C VAL A 189 -9.92 4.22 -0.59
N ARG A 190 -9.43 3.16 0.06
CA ARG A 190 -8.19 3.23 0.83
C ARG A 190 -7.05 2.81 -0.08
N VAL A 191 -6.04 3.64 -0.26
CA VAL A 191 -4.84 3.26 -1.00
C VAL A 191 -3.74 2.89 -0.04
N LEU A 192 -3.31 1.64 -0.07
CA LEU A 192 -2.12 1.17 0.64
C LEU A 192 -0.91 1.20 -0.31
N VAL A 193 0.19 1.77 0.17
CA VAL A 193 1.48 1.76 -0.53
C VAL A 193 2.52 1.10 0.35
N ASP A 194 3.08 0.01 -0.15
CA ASP A 194 4.24 -0.68 0.39
C ASP A 194 5.43 -0.44 -0.55
N ALA A 195 6.42 0.30 -0.08
CA ALA A 195 7.59 0.73 -0.85
C ALA A 195 8.91 0.27 -0.21
N PRO A 196 9.92 -0.12 -1.03
CA PRO A 196 11.22 -0.58 -0.53
C PRO A 196 12.04 0.55 0.08
N SER A 197 13.02 0.24 0.94
CA SER A 197 14.15 1.16 1.15
C SER A 197 15.26 0.93 0.11
N ARG A 198 16.44 1.53 0.27
CA ARG A 198 17.61 1.14 -0.55
C ARG A 198 18.90 1.28 0.21
N LEU A 199 19.87 0.48 -0.23
CA LEU A 199 21.28 0.78 -0.09
C LEU A 199 21.73 1.67 -1.24
N HIS A 200 22.54 2.67 -0.91
CA HIS A 200 23.26 3.48 -1.89
C HIS A 200 24.76 3.19 -1.75
N ILE A 201 25.24 2.31 -2.62
CA ILE A 201 26.59 1.75 -2.57
C ILE A 201 27.63 2.85 -2.81
N THR A 202 27.50 3.66 -3.86
CA THR A 202 28.48 4.73 -4.17
C THR A 202 27.95 5.73 -5.21
N LEU A 203 28.58 6.91 -5.28
CA LEU A 203 28.46 7.87 -6.39
C LEU A 203 29.67 7.74 -7.32
N LEU A 204 29.45 7.76 -8.64
CA LEU A 204 30.45 7.44 -9.65
C LEU A 204 31.34 8.64 -10.01
N ASP A 205 30.80 9.63 -10.73
CA ASP A 205 31.55 10.77 -11.27
C ASP A 205 31.27 12.03 -10.45
N MET A 206 32.06 12.22 -9.39
CA MET A 206 32.10 13.46 -8.63
C MET A 206 33.26 14.37 -9.08
N ASN A 207 33.68 14.27 -10.35
CA ASN A 207 34.77 15.05 -10.94
C ASN A 207 34.26 16.03 -12.01
N GLY A 208 33.35 15.59 -12.88
CA GLY A 208 32.64 16.47 -13.84
C GLY A 208 33.36 16.76 -15.15
N THR A 209 34.62 16.34 -15.33
CA THR A 209 35.39 16.60 -16.56
C THR A 209 34.84 15.90 -17.80
N SER A 210 34.01 14.87 -17.62
CA SER A 210 33.32 14.14 -18.69
C SER A 210 32.10 14.87 -19.27
N GLY A 211 31.71 16.02 -18.71
CA GLY A 211 30.45 16.69 -19.01
C GLY A 211 29.24 16.02 -18.33
N ARG A 212 29.49 15.07 -17.41
CA ARG A 212 28.48 14.47 -16.53
C ARG A 212 28.98 14.42 -15.09
N VAL A 213 28.04 14.39 -14.15
CA VAL A 213 28.32 14.22 -12.71
C VAL A 213 27.31 13.28 -12.07
N ASP A 214 27.60 12.89 -10.83
CA ASP A 214 26.85 11.95 -10.02
C ASP A 214 26.95 10.53 -10.59
N GLY A 215 25.83 9.86 -10.87
CA GLY A 215 25.82 8.44 -11.20
C GLY A 215 25.81 7.63 -9.92
N GLY A 216 24.80 6.81 -9.72
CA GLY A 216 24.63 6.01 -8.51
C GLY A 216 24.70 4.52 -8.77
N VAL A 217 25.10 3.78 -7.75
CA VAL A 217 24.91 2.32 -7.67
C VAL A 217 24.17 1.99 -6.38
N GLY A 218 23.19 1.11 -6.44
CA GLY A 218 22.48 0.70 -5.23
C GLY A 218 21.55 -0.48 -5.40
N VAL A 219 20.95 -0.91 -4.29
CA VAL A 219 20.10 -2.11 -4.20
C VAL A 219 18.85 -1.75 -3.42
N ALA A 220 17.68 -2.07 -3.99
CA ALA A 220 16.42 -1.94 -3.27
C ALA A 220 16.33 -3.00 -2.17
N LEU A 221 15.88 -2.58 -0.98
CA LEU A 221 15.76 -3.45 0.19
C LEU A 221 14.29 -3.74 0.47
N ASP A 222 14.03 -4.94 0.99
CA ASP A 222 12.69 -5.31 1.43
C ASP A 222 12.37 -4.64 2.77
N GLU A 223 13.16 -4.93 3.80
CA GLU A 223 13.05 -4.31 5.12
C GLU A 223 14.34 -3.59 5.54
N PRO A 224 14.26 -2.47 6.28
CA PRO A 224 13.03 -1.76 6.66
C PRO A 224 12.38 -1.05 5.45
N GLY A 225 11.06 -1.19 5.27
CA GLY A 225 10.31 -0.58 4.17
C GLY A 225 9.70 0.79 4.48
N CYS A 226 8.77 1.23 3.64
CA CYS A 226 7.85 2.33 3.88
C CYS A 226 6.41 1.86 3.60
N LEU A 227 5.59 1.83 4.65
CA LEU A 227 4.19 1.46 4.59
C LEU A 227 3.33 2.66 4.98
N LEU A 228 2.51 3.12 4.05
CA LEU A 228 1.52 4.16 4.31
C LEU A 228 0.19 3.80 3.68
N ASP A 229 -0.89 4.30 4.27
CA ASP A 229 -2.19 4.31 3.62
C ASP A 229 -2.75 5.72 3.51
N ALA A 230 -3.58 5.94 2.51
CA ALA A 230 -4.25 7.20 2.29
C ALA A 230 -5.72 6.99 1.92
N ARG A 231 -6.57 7.92 2.36
CA ARG A 231 -7.98 8.03 1.99
C ARG A 231 -8.28 9.44 1.51
N LYS A 232 -9.37 9.63 0.78
CA LYS A 232 -9.81 10.99 0.42
C LYS A 232 -10.21 11.74 1.69
N GLY A 233 -9.81 13.01 1.77
CA GLY A 233 -10.09 13.86 2.92
C GLY A 233 -10.45 15.29 2.50
N PRO A 234 -11.12 16.06 3.37
CA PRO A 234 -11.43 17.46 3.10
C PRO A 234 -10.16 18.34 3.08
N GLY A 235 -9.14 17.95 3.85
CA GLY A 235 -7.83 18.60 3.96
C GLY A 235 -6.67 17.64 3.69
N LEU A 236 -5.44 18.11 3.90
CA LEU A 236 -4.25 17.25 3.92
C LEU A 236 -3.89 17.00 5.39
N ASP A 237 -4.28 15.84 5.88
CA ASP A 237 -4.07 15.42 7.27
C ASP A 237 -3.09 14.24 7.28
N VAL A 238 -2.13 14.27 8.21
CA VAL A 238 -1.08 13.25 8.30
C VAL A 238 -0.94 12.72 9.72
N HIS A 239 -1.00 11.40 9.84
CA HIS A 239 -0.87 10.66 11.09
C HIS A 239 0.32 9.69 11.06
N GLY A 240 0.77 9.29 12.25
CA GLY A 240 1.94 8.40 12.43
C GLY A 240 3.28 9.14 12.47
N GLY A 241 4.31 8.42 12.95
CA GLY A 241 5.68 8.90 13.06
C GLY A 241 5.89 10.14 13.95
N ASP A 242 7.07 10.74 13.81
CA ASP A 242 7.42 12.02 14.45
C ASP A 242 6.97 13.23 13.62
N GLU A 243 7.11 14.43 14.18
CA GLU A 243 6.72 15.68 13.50
C GLU A 243 7.49 15.92 12.20
N LEU A 244 8.77 15.54 12.16
CA LEU A 244 9.63 15.73 11.00
C LEU A 244 9.19 14.84 9.83
N LEU A 245 8.79 13.60 10.10
CA LEU A 245 8.18 12.70 9.11
C LEU A 245 6.85 13.25 8.62
N ARG A 246 5.95 13.67 9.52
CA ARG A 246 4.65 14.24 9.14
C ARG A 246 4.79 15.45 8.23
N ASN A 247 5.72 16.34 8.53
CA ASN A 247 5.99 17.51 7.70
C ASN A 247 6.48 17.12 6.29
N ARG A 248 7.31 16.09 6.17
CA ARG A 248 7.76 15.58 4.85
C ARG A 248 6.64 14.98 4.01
N VAL A 249 5.75 14.20 4.63
CA VAL A 249 4.56 13.66 3.95
C VAL A 249 3.67 14.80 3.48
N LEU A 250 3.44 15.79 4.34
CA LEU A 250 2.61 16.94 4.04
C LEU A 250 3.18 17.80 2.90
N GLU A 251 4.50 18.03 2.88
CA GLU A 251 5.21 18.68 1.77
C GLU A 251 5.02 17.92 0.45
N ALA A 252 5.20 16.60 0.45
CA ALA A 252 5.01 15.77 -0.74
C ALA A 252 3.56 15.78 -1.22
N ALA A 253 2.59 15.66 -0.30
CA ALA A 253 1.17 15.70 -0.62
C ALA A 253 0.74 17.05 -1.21
N ARG A 254 1.24 18.17 -0.66
CA ARG A 254 1.03 19.52 -1.20
C ARG A 254 1.61 19.65 -2.61
N ALA A 255 2.86 19.25 -2.80
CA ALA A 255 3.52 19.31 -4.10
C ALA A 255 2.75 18.54 -5.18
N VAL A 256 2.20 17.38 -4.84
CA VAL A 256 1.40 16.54 -5.75
C VAL A 256 0.02 17.14 -6.01
N LYS A 257 -0.65 17.61 -4.95
CA LYS A 257 -1.96 18.28 -5.06
C LYS A 257 -1.89 19.49 -5.98
N GLU A 258 -0.90 20.36 -5.78
CA GLU A 258 -0.69 21.57 -6.58
C GLU A 258 -0.17 21.22 -7.98
N GLY A 259 0.83 20.35 -8.08
CA GLY A 259 1.47 19.98 -9.34
C GLY A 259 0.56 19.23 -10.31
N LEU A 260 -0.46 18.52 -9.81
CA LEU A 260 -1.42 17.77 -10.63
C LEU A 260 -2.84 18.37 -10.61
N GLY A 261 -3.07 19.48 -9.90
CA GLY A 261 -4.39 20.10 -9.75
C GLY A 261 -5.44 19.13 -9.18
N LEU A 262 -5.10 18.40 -8.10
CA LEU A 262 -6.02 17.43 -7.52
C LEU A 262 -7.23 18.12 -6.88
N PRO A 263 -8.45 17.58 -7.06
CA PRO A 263 -9.69 18.26 -6.66
C PRO A 263 -9.95 18.23 -5.15
N GLY A 264 -9.22 17.44 -4.38
CA GLY A 264 -9.45 17.25 -2.93
C GLY A 264 -8.17 17.01 -2.14
N GLY A 265 -8.34 16.74 -0.85
CA GLY A 265 -7.27 16.41 0.08
C GLY A 265 -7.12 14.91 0.34
N ALA A 266 -6.32 14.55 1.33
CA ALA A 266 -6.13 13.17 1.73
C ALA A 266 -5.84 13.09 3.23
N ASP A 267 -6.41 12.09 3.88
CA ASP A 267 -5.99 11.62 5.20
C ASP A 267 -4.94 10.52 4.98
N ILE A 268 -3.73 10.74 5.48
CA ILE A 268 -2.57 9.88 5.23
C ILE A 268 -2.04 9.36 6.56
N THR A 269 -1.98 8.05 6.73
CA THR A 269 -1.36 7.41 7.90
C THR A 269 -0.08 6.69 7.50
N VAL A 270 1.04 7.05 8.14
CA VAL A 270 2.32 6.33 7.97
C VAL A 270 2.47 5.28 9.07
N HIS A 271 2.48 4.01 8.69
CA HIS A 271 2.60 2.87 9.60
C HIS A 271 4.05 2.53 9.92
N ALA A 272 4.88 2.53 8.88
CA ALA A 272 6.29 2.15 9.00
C ALA A 272 7.14 2.96 8.02
N VAL A 273 8.35 3.31 8.46
CA VAL A 273 9.37 3.91 7.60
C VAL A 273 10.76 3.57 8.13
N ALA A 274 11.71 3.30 7.23
CA ALA A 274 13.12 3.22 7.57
C ALA A 274 13.61 4.49 8.31
N ARG A 275 14.50 4.30 9.30
CA ARG A 275 15.03 5.39 10.15
C ARG A 275 15.47 6.60 9.29
N PRO A 276 14.96 7.81 9.55
CA PRO A 276 15.39 9.03 8.87
C PRO A 276 16.90 9.22 8.99
N HIS A 277 17.53 9.67 7.89
CA HIS A 277 18.98 9.97 7.86
C HIS A 277 19.90 8.78 8.19
N ALA A 278 19.38 7.56 8.19
CA ALA A 278 20.19 6.35 8.38
C ALA A 278 20.91 5.89 7.10
N GLY A 279 20.71 6.55 5.95
CA GLY A 279 21.33 6.13 4.67
C GLY A 279 20.46 5.16 3.87
N LEU A 280 19.20 4.98 4.27
CA LEU A 280 18.24 4.05 3.63
C LEU A 280 17.26 4.74 2.66
N GLY A 281 17.46 6.03 2.40
CA GLY A 281 16.66 6.82 1.47
C GLY A 281 15.20 7.03 1.86
N SER A 282 14.84 6.93 3.15
CA SER A 282 13.45 7.07 3.63
C SER A 282 12.74 8.32 3.12
N GLY A 283 13.42 9.46 3.07
CA GLY A 283 12.84 10.71 2.57
C GLY A 283 12.35 10.66 1.11
N THR A 284 13.03 9.90 0.24
CA THR A 284 12.58 9.70 -1.14
C THR A 284 11.38 8.76 -1.20
N GLN A 285 11.35 7.70 -0.39
CA GLN A 285 10.25 6.73 -0.44
C GLN A 285 8.97 7.27 0.12
N VAL A 286 9.04 7.95 1.26
CA VAL A 286 7.85 8.55 1.85
C VAL A 286 7.23 9.54 0.86
N ALA A 287 8.06 10.34 0.18
CA ALA A 287 7.58 11.29 -0.81
C ALA A 287 6.95 10.60 -2.03
N LEU A 288 7.60 9.57 -2.59
CA LEU A 288 7.08 8.83 -3.74
C LEU A 288 5.85 7.97 -3.39
N ALA A 289 5.85 7.34 -2.22
CA ALA A 289 4.72 6.56 -1.72
C ALA A 289 3.50 7.46 -1.50
N THR A 290 3.71 8.66 -0.92
CA THR A 290 2.66 9.67 -0.77
C THR A 290 2.14 10.08 -2.16
N ALA A 291 3.04 10.40 -3.09
CA ALA A 291 2.66 10.80 -4.44
C ALA A 291 1.87 9.72 -5.19
N ALA A 292 2.31 8.46 -5.09
CA ALA A 292 1.64 7.32 -5.70
C ALA A 292 0.27 7.06 -5.07
N ALA A 293 0.15 7.20 -3.74
CA ALA A 293 -1.12 7.06 -3.04
C ALA A 293 -2.15 8.10 -3.50
N LEU A 294 -1.76 9.39 -3.55
CA LEU A 294 -2.63 10.45 -4.05
C LEU A 294 -2.99 10.26 -5.52
N CYS A 295 -2.03 9.86 -6.36
CA CYS A 295 -2.32 9.58 -7.76
C CYS A 295 -3.35 8.46 -7.91
N ARG A 296 -3.22 7.38 -7.13
CA ARG A 296 -4.19 6.29 -7.16
C ARG A 296 -5.56 6.69 -6.60
N LEU A 297 -5.63 7.48 -5.53
CA LEU A 297 -6.88 7.99 -4.96
C LEU A 297 -7.68 8.85 -5.93
N TYR A 298 -6.98 9.61 -6.79
CA TYR A 298 -7.58 10.54 -7.75
C TYR A 298 -7.50 10.06 -9.19
N ASP A 299 -7.29 8.76 -9.41
CA ASP A 299 -7.21 8.10 -10.71
C ASP A 299 -6.31 8.83 -11.72
N ARG A 300 -5.14 9.25 -11.26
CA ARG A 300 -4.07 9.83 -12.08
C ARG A 300 -3.04 8.75 -12.38
N ASN A 301 -2.74 8.57 -13.66
CA ASN A 301 -1.65 7.69 -14.10
C ASN A 301 -0.42 8.54 -14.43
N VAL A 302 0.52 8.64 -13.50
CA VAL A 302 1.74 9.44 -13.64
C VAL A 302 2.96 8.55 -13.46
N PRO A 303 3.91 8.54 -14.41
CA PRO A 303 5.14 7.76 -14.29
C PRO A 303 5.95 8.15 -13.05
N VAL A 304 6.61 7.18 -12.41
CA VAL A 304 7.43 7.42 -11.20
C VAL A 304 8.51 8.51 -11.39
N PRO A 305 9.23 8.62 -12.53
CA PRO A 305 10.17 9.72 -12.74
C PRO A 305 9.52 11.12 -12.68
N ASP A 306 8.29 11.25 -13.17
CA ASP A 306 7.53 12.49 -13.10
C ASP A 306 7.04 12.77 -11.69
N LEU A 307 6.61 11.74 -10.94
CA LEU A 307 6.31 11.87 -9.52
C LEU A 307 7.53 12.36 -8.74
N ALA A 308 8.70 11.77 -8.98
CA ALA A 308 9.95 12.17 -8.35
C ALA A 308 10.27 13.63 -8.63
N ARG A 309 10.09 14.10 -9.87
CA ARG A 309 10.26 15.50 -10.25
C ARG A 309 9.30 16.42 -9.49
N ILE A 310 8.02 16.05 -9.38
CA ILE A 310 7.00 16.82 -8.65
C ILE A 310 7.37 16.96 -7.17
N VAL A 311 7.78 15.87 -6.52
CA VAL A 311 8.16 15.89 -5.09
C VAL A 311 9.62 16.28 -4.84
N GLY A 312 10.34 16.76 -5.87
CA GLY A 312 11.69 17.29 -5.76
C GLY A 312 12.76 16.25 -5.35
N ARG A 313 12.66 15.02 -5.86
CA ARG A 313 13.59 13.91 -5.60
C ARG A 313 14.32 13.47 -6.87
N GLY A 314 15.50 12.87 -6.69
CA GLY A 314 16.32 12.31 -7.76
C GLY A 314 17.40 13.22 -8.35
N GLY A 315 17.62 14.43 -7.83
CA GLY A 315 18.55 15.40 -8.44
C GLY A 315 20.06 15.18 -8.24
N THR A 316 20.47 14.05 -7.63
CA THR A 316 21.87 13.60 -7.55
C THR A 316 21.95 12.14 -7.94
N SER A 317 21.16 11.28 -7.27
CA SER A 317 21.12 9.85 -7.53
C SER A 317 19.69 9.41 -7.86
N GLY A 318 19.55 8.58 -8.88
CA GLY A 318 18.31 7.97 -9.34
C GLY A 318 17.96 6.68 -8.61
N ILE A 319 18.89 6.11 -7.83
CA ILE A 319 18.71 4.83 -7.13
C ILE A 319 17.42 4.79 -6.32
N GLY A 320 17.10 5.84 -5.56
CA GLY A 320 15.87 5.84 -4.75
C GLY A 320 14.58 5.84 -5.57
N THR A 321 14.57 6.56 -6.69
CA THR A 321 13.44 6.62 -7.62
C THR A 321 13.28 5.31 -8.37
N ALA A 322 14.38 4.75 -8.86
CA ALA A 322 14.39 3.48 -9.57
C ALA A 322 14.06 2.30 -8.65
N ALA A 323 14.51 2.32 -7.39
CA ALA A 323 14.15 1.33 -6.39
C ALA A 323 12.63 1.31 -6.15
N PHE A 324 12.01 2.49 -6.03
CA PHE A 324 10.55 2.62 -5.92
C PHE A 324 9.85 2.08 -7.17
N ALA A 325 10.38 2.34 -8.37
CA ALA A 325 9.73 1.94 -9.62
C ALA A 325 9.88 0.44 -9.95
N GLN A 326 11.06 -0.14 -9.68
CA GLN A 326 11.47 -1.41 -10.29
C GLN A 326 12.12 -2.39 -9.31
N GLY A 327 12.59 -1.94 -8.15
CA GLY A 327 13.42 -2.74 -7.26
C GLY A 327 14.72 -3.27 -7.91
N GLY A 328 15.38 -4.19 -7.23
CA GLY A 328 16.60 -4.88 -7.67
C GLY A 328 17.89 -4.08 -7.45
N PHE A 329 18.94 -4.51 -8.14
CA PHE A 329 20.19 -3.76 -8.29
C PHE A 329 20.04 -2.72 -9.40
N ILE A 330 20.55 -1.51 -9.17
CA ILE A 330 20.35 -0.36 -10.05
C ILE A 330 21.67 0.38 -10.23
N LEU A 331 21.95 0.73 -11.48
CA LEU A 331 22.99 1.68 -11.90
C LEU A 331 22.31 2.84 -12.64
N ASP A 332 22.57 4.08 -12.21
CA ASP A 332 22.14 5.28 -12.94
C ASP A 332 23.31 6.06 -13.55
N GLY A 333 23.02 6.81 -14.61
CA GLY A 333 24.01 7.51 -15.43
C GLY A 333 24.25 8.97 -15.04
N GLY A 334 23.80 9.38 -13.85
CA GLY A 334 23.95 10.73 -13.35
C GLY A 334 23.37 11.80 -14.28
N HIS A 335 23.87 13.01 -14.16
CA HIS A 335 23.31 14.20 -14.81
C HIS A 335 24.31 14.83 -15.77
N ARG A 336 23.79 15.51 -16.80
CA ARG A 336 24.60 16.43 -17.61
C ARG A 336 25.17 17.52 -16.70
N PHE A 337 26.42 17.92 -16.94
CA PHE A 337 27.14 18.90 -16.13
C PHE A 337 27.79 19.97 -16.99
N GLY A 338 27.74 21.24 -16.56
CA GLY A 338 28.39 22.36 -17.24
C GLY A 338 27.75 22.77 -18.57
N SER A 339 26.60 22.18 -18.94
CA SER A 339 25.82 22.54 -20.15
C SER A 339 24.45 23.14 -19.77
N PRO A 340 23.84 23.98 -20.63
CA PRO A 340 22.48 24.47 -20.41
C PRO A 340 21.49 23.32 -20.16
N GLY A 341 20.64 23.45 -19.14
CA GLY A 341 19.69 22.39 -18.75
C GLY A 341 20.34 21.16 -18.07
N GLY A 342 21.60 21.28 -17.64
CA GLY A 342 22.29 20.33 -16.75
C GLY A 342 22.67 20.97 -15.42
N LYS A 343 23.23 20.18 -14.51
CA LYS A 343 23.76 20.66 -13.22
C LYS A 343 24.96 21.60 -13.46
N GLN A 344 25.08 22.60 -12.61
CA GLN A 344 26.18 23.57 -12.63
C GLN A 344 27.09 23.47 -11.40
N ASP A 345 26.63 22.73 -10.38
CA ASP A 345 27.28 22.58 -9.08
C ASP A 345 27.10 21.16 -8.53
N PHE A 346 28.04 20.75 -7.67
CA PHE A 346 27.94 19.51 -6.89
C PHE A 346 27.06 19.77 -5.67
N ARG A 347 25.95 19.03 -5.58
CA ARG A 347 24.99 19.18 -4.48
C ARG A 347 24.14 17.92 -4.30
N PRO A 348 23.64 17.69 -3.07
CA PRO A 348 22.78 16.56 -2.76
C PRO A 348 21.38 16.70 -3.38
N SER A 349 20.62 15.61 -3.39
CA SER A 349 19.35 15.52 -4.13
C SER A 349 18.30 16.47 -3.56
N ALA A 350 18.27 16.65 -2.24
CA ALA A 350 17.34 17.56 -1.57
C ALA A 350 17.57 19.05 -1.93
N ALA A 351 18.79 19.40 -2.36
CA ALA A 351 19.17 20.73 -2.81
C ALA A 351 19.09 20.90 -4.34
N SER A 352 18.79 19.84 -5.08
CA SER A 352 18.79 19.80 -6.54
C SER A 352 17.38 19.88 -7.14
N ARG A 353 16.61 20.89 -6.72
CA ARG A 353 15.24 21.10 -7.23
C ARG A 353 15.25 21.42 -8.73
N GLY A 354 14.28 20.88 -9.47
CA GLY A 354 14.15 21.08 -10.92
C GLY A 354 15.08 20.21 -11.79
N VAL A 355 15.92 19.37 -11.17
CA VAL A 355 16.72 18.36 -11.89
C VAL A 355 15.90 17.08 -11.98
N ALA A 356 15.64 16.62 -13.21
CA ALA A 356 14.95 15.35 -13.42
C ALA A 356 15.82 14.17 -12.94
N PRO A 357 15.23 13.07 -12.46
CA PRO A 357 15.99 11.87 -12.11
C PRO A 357 16.89 11.41 -13.27
N PRO A 358 18.10 10.90 -12.98
CA PRO A 358 19.03 10.46 -14.00
C PRO A 358 18.51 9.20 -14.71
N PRO A 359 18.95 8.93 -15.94
CA PRO A 359 18.59 7.71 -16.64
C PRO A 359 19.16 6.49 -15.91
N VAL A 360 18.34 5.45 -15.75
CA VAL A 360 18.81 4.13 -15.30
C VAL A 360 19.53 3.46 -16.46
N LEU A 361 20.82 3.15 -16.27
CA LEU A 361 21.66 2.51 -17.28
C LEU A 361 21.57 0.99 -17.21
N ALA A 362 21.45 0.44 -16.01
CA ALA A 362 21.28 -1.00 -15.81
C ALA A 362 20.37 -1.26 -14.61
N ARG A 363 19.57 -2.32 -14.74
CA ARG A 363 18.76 -2.87 -13.67
C ARG A 363 18.84 -4.39 -13.74
N HIS A 364 19.25 -5.03 -12.66
CA HIS A 364 19.35 -6.48 -12.56
C HIS A 364 18.56 -6.99 -11.35
N ARG A 365 18.05 -8.22 -11.45
CA ARG A 365 17.57 -8.93 -10.25
C ARG A 365 18.78 -9.19 -9.37
N PHE A 366 18.64 -8.90 -8.08
CA PHE A 366 19.60 -9.31 -7.07
C PHE A 366 19.34 -10.80 -6.73
N PRO A 367 20.37 -11.67 -6.67
CA PRO A 367 20.18 -13.09 -6.41
C PRO A 367 19.38 -13.35 -5.12
N GLU A 368 18.37 -14.22 -5.21
CA GLU A 368 17.43 -14.48 -4.10
C GLU A 368 18.07 -15.29 -2.96
N ASP A 369 19.15 -16.01 -3.24
CA ASP A 369 19.91 -16.77 -2.25
C ASP A 369 20.89 -15.90 -1.46
N TRP A 370 21.21 -14.71 -1.96
CA TRP A 370 22.04 -13.76 -1.24
C TRP A 370 21.23 -13.09 -0.12
N ARG A 371 21.95 -12.75 0.95
CA ARG A 371 21.42 -12.16 2.18
C ARG A 371 22.09 -10.82 2.40
N ILE A 372 21.34 -9.90 2.98
CA ILE A 372 21.83 -8.58 3.36
C ILE A 372 21.68 -8.44 4.87
N LEU A 373 22.71 -7.94 5.54
CA LEU A 373 22.65 -7.58 6.94
C LEU A 373 22.89 -6.08 7.06
N LEU A 374 22.04 -5.39 7.84
CA LEU A 374 22.23 -3.98 8.17
C LEU A 374 22.69 -3.87 9.61
N ALA A 375 23.75 -3.12 9.86
CA ALA A 375 24.20 -2.71 11.19
C ALA A 375 24.08 -1.17 11.29
N ILE A 376 23.20 -0.72 12.18
CA ILE A 376 22.86 0.70 12.35
C ILE A 376 23.23 1.12 13.77
N PRO A 377 24.39 1.77 13.98
CA PRO A 377 24.80 2.21 15.30
C PRO A 377 23.94 3.37 15.82
N ASP A 378 23.70 3.42 17.13
CA ASP A 378 23.01 4.53 17.79
C ASP A 378 23.94 5.72 18.04
N ILE A 379 24.41 6.28 16.93
CA ILE A 379 25.18 7.51 16.88
C ILE A 379 24.36 8.62 16.23
N ASP A 380 24.82 9.86 16.37
CA ASP A 380 24.25 10.98 15.64
C ASP A 380 24.19 10.65 14.14
N ALA A 381 23.08 11.04 13.52
CA ALA A 381 22.94 10.89 12.08
C ALA A 381 24.11 11.57 11.38
N GLY A 382 24.62 10.95 10.31
CA GLY A 382 25.66 11.55 9.49
C GLY A 382 25.19 12.86 8.84
N ALA A 383 26.07 13.45 8.02
CA ALA A 383 25.81 14.77 7.45
C ALA A 383 24.49 14.84 6.67
N HIS A 384 23.66 15.82 7.00
CA HIS A 384 22.37 16.07 6.37
C HIS A 384 22.12 17.57 6.23
N GLY A 385 21.30 17.95 5.24
CA GLY A 385 20.89 19.34 5.06
C GLY A 385 22.08 20.24 4.71
N ARG A 386 22.31 21.31 5.48
CA ARG A 386 23.39 22.29 5.21
C ARG A 386 24.78 21.66 5.27
N ARG A 387 25.03 20.79 6.26
CA ARG A 387 26.33 20.10 6.40
C ARG A 387 26.66 19.25 5.18
N GLU A 388 25.65 18.56 4.64
CA GLU A 388 25.80 17.75 3.42
C GLU A 388 26.17 18.64 2.22
N ILE A 389 25.49 19.77 2.04
CA ILE A 389 25.81 20.74 0.97
C ILE A 389 27.27 21.21 1.07
N ASP A 390 27.73 21.54 2.27
CA ASP A 390 29.09 22.04 2.49
C ASP A 390 30.15 20.96 2.20
N ILE A 391 29.85 19.69 2.49
CA ILE A 391 30.74 18.55 2.17
C ILE A 391 30.88 18.37 0.66
N PHE A 392 29.78 18.38 -0.09
CA PHE A 392 29.83 18.29 -1.56
C PHE A 392 30.68 19.41 -2.14
N ARG A 393 30.54 20.64 -1.61
CA ARG A 393 31.35 21.79 -2.07
C ARG A 393 32.82 21.70 -1.70
N THR A 394 33.14 21.13 -0.53
CA THR A 394 34.51 21.07 -0.01
C THR A 394 35.32 19.94 -0.64
N HIS A 395 34.67 18.81 -0.93
CA HIS A 395 35.34 17.59 -1.36
C HIS A 395 35.16 17.23 -2.84
N CYS A 396 34.41 18.05 -3.61
CA CYS A 396 34.32 17.92 -5.06
C CYS A 396 35.07 19.08 -5.74
N PRO A 397 35.75 18.85 -6.87
CA PRO A 397 35.80 17.58 -7.60
C PRO A 397 36.76 16.55 -6.96
N VAL A 398 36.37 15.27 -6.99
CA VAL A 398 37.26 14.16 -6.59
C VAL A 398 38.29 13.86 -7.70
N PRO A 399 39.43 13.19 -7.42
CA PRO A 399 40.43 12.88 -8.44
C PRO A 399 39.90 11.99 -9.57
N LEU A 400 40.20 12.34 -10.82
CA LEU A 400 39.72 11.60 -12.01
C LEU A 400 40.18 10.14 -12.06
N HIS A 401 41.38 9.84 -11.56
CA HIS A 401 41.87 8.45 -11.55
C HIS A 401 41.03 7.56 -10.63
N GLU A 402 40.53 8.09 -9.51
CA GLU A 402 39.63 7.36 -8.61
C GLU A 402 38.26 7.14 -9.26
N VAL A 403 37.73 8.12 -9.99
CA VAL A 403 36.49 7.97 -10.77
C VAL A 403 36.63 6.87 -11.82
N ARG A 404 37.75 6.86 -12.57
CA ARG A 404 38.02 5.84 -13.59
C ARG A 404 38.12 4.45 -12.99
N GLU A 405 38.80 4.31 -11.86
CA GLU A 405 38.91 3.06 -11.14
C GLU A 405 37.55 2.60 -10.61
N LEU A 406 36.78 3.50 -9.98
CA LEU A 406 35.44 3.19 -9.47
C LEU A 406 34.50 2.71 -10.59
N CYS A 407 34.51 3.37 -11.75
CA CYS A 407 33.75 2.93 -12.91
C CYS A 407 34.22 1.55 -13.42
N HIS A 408 35.52 1.27 -13.38
CA HIS A 408 36.06 -0.06 -13.74
C HIS A 408 35.59 -1.13 -12.75
N GLU A 409 35.67 -0.88 -11.44
CA GLU A 409 35.16 -1.79 -10.40
C GLU A 409 33.67 -2.09 -10.60
N VAL A 410 32.86 -1.07 -10.91
CA VAL A 410 31.42 -1.26 -11.11
C VAL A 410 31.11 -2.04 -12.38
N LEU A 411 31.70 -1.66 -13.51
CA LEU A 411 31.35 -2.22 -14.83
C LEU A 411 32.01 -3.59 -15.09
N MET A 412 33.21 -3.81 -14.56
CA MET A 412 34.01 -5.01 -14.87
C MET A 412 34.06 -6.03 -13.72
N ARG A 413 33.60 -5.68 -12.52
CA ARG A 413 33.61 -6.59 -11.37
C ARG A 413 32.25 -6.70 -10.69
N MET A 414 31.68 -5.59 -10.22
CA MET A 414 30.42 -5.59 -9.48
C MET A 414 29.25 -6.11 -10.34
N ILE A 415 29.01 -5.55 -11.52
CA ILE A 415 27.90 -6.00 -12.37
C ILE A 415 28.11 -7.43 -12.87
N PRO A 416 29.28 -7.83 -13.40
CA PRO A 416 29.54 -9.22 -13.77
C PRO A 416 29.34 -10.20 -12.60
N GLY A 417 29.90 -9.90 -11.42
CA GLY A 417 29.73 -10.75 -10.23
C GLY A 417 28.27 -10.92 -9.83
N LEU A 418 27.47 -9.86 -9.94
CA LEU A 418 26.03 -9.95 -9.72
C LEU A 418 25.32 -10.85 -10.75
N VAL A 419 25.62 -10.66 -12.04
CA VAL A 419 24.93 -11.34 -13.16
C VAL A 419 25.30 -12.82 -13.23
N GLU A 420 26.58 -13.12 -13.02
CA GLU A 420 27.14 -14.48 -13.00
C GLU A 420 26.94 -15.17 -11.64
N GLN A 421 26.39 -14.45 -10.65
CA GLN A 421 26.18 -14.90 -9.28
C GLN A 421 27.48 -15.30 -8.54
N ASP A 422 28.59 -14.66 -8.91
CA ASP A 422 29.86 -14.72 -8.19
C ASP A 422 29.85 -13.67 -7.06
N ILE A 423 29.51 -14.15 -5.86
CA ILE A 423 29.36 -13.30 -4.67
C ILE A 423 30.69 -12.73 -4.19
N ASP A 424 31.79 -13.44 -4.40
CA ASP A 424 33.13 -13.01 -3.98
C ASP A 424 33.63 -11.87 -4.88
N LEU A 425 33.37 -11.97 -6.20
CA LEU A 425 33.66 -10.88 -7.13
C LEU A 425 32.81 -9.65 -6.84
N PHE A 426 31.51 -9.83 -6.58
CA PHE A 426 30.61 -8.74 -6.19
C PHE A 426 31.02 -8.08 -4.88
N GLY A 427 31.30 -8.88 -3.85
CA GLY A 427 31.67 -8.43 -2.51
C GLY A 427 33.02 -7.73 -2.46
N SER A 428 34.04 -8.27 -3.15
CA SER A 428 35.35 -7.61 -3.26
C SER A 428 35.26 -6.25 -3.99
N ALA A 429 34.39 -6.13 -5.00
CA ALA A 429 34.12 -4.85 -5.65
C ALA A 429 33.45 -3.85 -4.68
N ILE A 430 32.47 -4.29 -3.88
CA ILE A 430 31.88 -3.46 -2.81
C ILE A 430 32.97 -2.93 -1.88
N ASN A 431 33.84 -3.80 -1.38
CA ASN A 431 34.91 -3.43 -0.46
C ASN A 431 35.85 -2.39 -1.10
N ARG A 432 36.22 -2.60 -2.37
CA ARG A 432 37.09 -1.67 -3.10
C ARG A 432 36.45 -0.28 -3.26
N THR A 433 35.14 -0.20 -3.49
CA THR A 433 34.46 1.10 -3.62
C THR A 433 34.53 1.95 -2.36
N GLN A 434 34.73 1.36 -1.17
CA GLN A 434 34.75 2.09 0.11
C GLN A 434 35.95 3.05 0.25
N VAL A 435 37.01 2.84 -0.54
CA VAL A 435 38.25 3.62 -0.49
C VAL A 435 38.49 4.47 -1.73
N LEU A 436 37.48 4.60 -2.61
CA LEU A 436 37.57 5.34 -3.87
C LEU A 436 36.59 6.52 -3.94
N GLY A 437 37.01 7.56 -4.64
CA GLY A 437 36.17 8.69 -5.03
C GLY A 437 35.52 9.37 -3.83
N PHE A 438 34.24 9.70 -4.00
CA PHE A 438 33.49 10.39 -2.95
C PHE A 438 33.10 9.48 -1.78
N LYS A 439 33.01 8.16 -2.01
CA LYS A 439 32.72 7.20 -0.93
C LYS A 439 33.82 7.18 0.12
N LYS A 440 35.09 7.30 -0.27
CA LYS A 440 36.21 7.47 0.66
C LYS A 440 35.98 8.64 1.63
N VAL A 441 35.44 9.75 1.12
CA VAL A 441 35.10 10.93 1.94
C VAL A 441 33.93 10.62 2.85
N GLU A 442 32.86 10.00 2.33
CA GLU A 442 31.71 9.59 3.15
C GLU A 442 32.14 8.72 4.33
N VAL A 443 33.01 7.72 4.11
CA VAL A 443 33.54 6.83 5.16
C VAL A 443 34.41 7.59 6.15
N ALA A 444 35.36 8.41 5.67
CA ALA A 444 36.30 9.14 6.53
C ALA A 444 35.63 10.16 7.46
N MET A 445 34.42 10.63 7.11
CA MET A 445 33.67 11.58 7.93
C MET A 445 32.75 10.93 8.97
N GLN A 446 32.58 9.60 8.94
CA GLN A 446 31.75 8.90 9.92
C GLN A 446 32.47 8.69 11.25
N HIS A 447 31.69 8.39 12.28
CA HIS A 447 32.23 7.91 13.54
C HIS A 447 33.06 6.62 13.33
N PRO A 448 34.21 6.42 14.01
CA PRO A 448 35.09 5.26 13.79
C PRO A 448 34.42 3.88 13.89
N VAL A 449 33.33 3.79 14.66
CA VAL A 449 32.49 2.57 14.76
C VAL A 449 32.01 2.07 13.39
N VAL A 450 31.80 2.97 12.42
CA VAL A 450 31.39 2.61 11.06
C VAL A 450 32.48 1.80 10.37
N SER A 451 33.73 2.26 10.41
CA SER A 451 34.87 1.53 9.84
C SER A 451 35.09 0.21 10.57
N SER A 452 35.01 0.19 11.90
CA SER A 452 35.11 -1.05 12.69
C SER A 452 34.00 -2.05 12.35
N LEU A 453 32.78 -1.59 12.05
CA LEU A 453 31.69 -2.45 11.61
C LEU A 453 31.96 -3.04 10.23
N ILE A 454 32.47 -2.25 9.28
CA ILE A 454 32.83 -2.75 7.94
C ILE A 454 33.89 -3.84 8.07
N GLU A 455 34.97 -3.57 8.80
CA GLU A 455 36.08 -4.51 9.02
C GLU A 455 35.60 -5.80 9.69
N ALA A 456 34.92 -5.69 10.83
CA ALA A 456 34.47 -6.86 11.59
C ALA A 456 33.48 -7.73 10.82
N MET A 457 32.58 -7.14 10.01
CA MET A 457 31.64 -7.92 9.23
C MET A 457 32.32 -8.69 8.09
N VAL A 458 33.34 -8.11 7.44
CA VAL A 458 34.15 -8.82 6.43
C VAL A 458 34.98 -9.93 7.08
N GLU A 459 35.64 -9.65 8.21
CA GLU A 459 36.42 -10.65 8.96
C GLU A 459 35.55 -11.81 9.46
N ALA A 460 34.29 -11.55 9.77
CA ALA A 460 33.30 -12.56 10.16
C ALA A 460 32.70 -13.35 8.99
N GLY A 461 33.15 -13.11 7.75
CA GLY A 461 32.79 -13.91 6.57
C GLY A 461 31.76 -13.28 5.64
N ALA A 462 31.45 -11.98 5.75
CA ALA A 462 30.69 -11.31 4.70
C ALA A 462 31.53 -11.23 3.42
N ALA A 463 30.93 -11.55 2.26
CA ALA A 463 31.59 -11.42 0.96
C ALA A 463 32.00 -9.96 0.69
N GLY A 464 31.15 -9.01 1.10
CA GLY A 464 31.51 -7.59 1.11
C GLY A 464 30.67 -6.78 2.09
N ALA A 465 31.24 -5.69 2.59
CA ALA A 465 30.56 -4.75 3.48
C ALA A 465 30.88 -3.30 3.10
N GLY A 466 29.95 -2.39 3.38
CA GLY A 466 30.13 -0.99 3.05
C GLY A 466 29.14 -0.04 3.72
N LEU A 467 29.38 1.25 3.55
CA LEU A 467 28.56 2.33 4.08
C LEU A 467 27.47 2.74 3.09
N SER A 468 26.22 2.86 3.53
CA SER A 468 25.12 3.34 2.68
C SER A 468 24.99 4.87 2.68
N SER A 469 25.50 5.50 1.62
CA SER A 469 25.60 6.97 1.47
C SER A 469 26.19 7.66 2.72
N PHE A 470 25.58 8.77 3.19
CA PHE A 470 26.03 9.55 4.35
C PHE A 470 25.44 9.10 5.68
N GLY A 471 24.53 8.12 5.68
CA GLY A 471 23.95 7.64 6.92
C GLY A 471 24.86 6.62 7.59
N PRO A 472 24.73 6.40 8.91
CA PRO A 472 25.59 5.49 9.67
C PRO A 472 25.33 4.00 9.37
N THR A 473 24.36 3.65 8.50
CA THR A 473 24.08 2.24 8.20
C THR A 473 25.23 1.62 7.43
N VAL A 474 25.83 0.61 8.04
CA VAL A 474 26.74 -0.32 7.39
C VAL A 474 25.94 -1.52 6.92
N TYR A 475 26.14 -1.95 5.69
CA TYR A 475 25.54 -3.16 5.14
C TYR A 475 26.61 -4.21 4.89
N ALA A 476 26.23 -5.48 4.98
CA ALA A 476 27.02 -6.61 4.56
C ALA A 476 26.20 -7.49 3.60
N VAL A 477 26.87 -8.06 2.60
CA VAL A 477 26.31 -9.01 1.63
C VAL A 477 27.03 -10.33 1.82
N GLY A 478 26.27 -11.42 1.86
CA GLY A 478 26.78 -12.78 1.95
C GLY A 478 25.69 -13.78 1.60
N ASP A 479 25.99 -15.08 1.69
CA ASP A 479 25.05 -16.16 1.43
C ASP A 479 24.82 -16.99 2.72
N SER A 480 25.81 -17.77 3.11
CA SER A 480 25.91 -18.56 4.33
C SER A 480 26.66 -17.78 5.42
N GLY A 481 26.67 -18.26 6.66
CA GLY A 481 27.48 -17.64 7.75
C GLY A 481 27.00 -16.28 8.26
N MET A 482 25.92 -15.70 7.71
CA MET A 482 25.43 -14.38 8.11
C MET A 482 25.06 -14.23 9.60
N ALA A 483 24.87 -15.33 10.32
CA ALA A 483 24.68 -15.32 11.77
C ALA A 483 25.96 -14.90 12.53
N ASP A 484 27.14 -15.27 12.04
CA ASP A 484 28.42 -14.89 12.62
C ASP A 484 28.72 -13.42 12.30
N VAL A 485 28.44 -12.98 11.07
CA VAL A 485 28.48 -11.56 10.68
C VAL A 485 27.57 -10.72 11.58
N ALA A 486 26.36 -11.19 11.87
CA ALA A 486 25.43 -10.51 12.77
C ALA A 486 25.94 -10.46 14.22
N ARG A 487 26.66 -11.49 14.68
CA ARG A 487 27.27 -11.52 16.01
C ARG A 487 28.42 -10.51 16.09
N ALA A 488 29.32 -10.51 15.12
CA ALA A 488 30.43 -9.57 15.05
C ALA A 488 29.94 -8.11 15.02
N ALA A 489 28.90 -7.83 14.23
CA ALA A 489 28.27 -6.51 14.22
C ALA A 489 27.75 -6.11 15.60
N LYS A 490 27.05 -7.00 16.32
CA LYS A 490 26.55 -6.74 17.68
C LYS A 490 27.67 -6.52 18.69
N GLU A 491 28.77 -7.27 18.58
CA GLU A 491 29.95 -7.11 19.45
C GLU A 491 30.60 -5.73 19.27
N VAL A 492 30.73 -5.27 18.01
CA VAL A 492 31.27 -3.92 17.71
C VAL A 492 30.35 -2.80 18.19
N LEU A 493 29.03 -2.99 18.08
CA LEU A 493 28.05 -2.05 18.63
C LEU A 493 28.18 -1.97 20.16
N GLY A 494 28.26 -3.12 20.83
CA GLY A 494 28.47 -3.23 22.27
C GLY A 494 27.53 -2.33 23.07
N ASP A 495 28.07 -1.65 24.07
CA ASP A 495 27.31 -0.74 24.95
C ASP A 495 26.84 0.55 24.25
N ARG A 496 27.34 0.85 23.04
CA ARG A 496 26.89 2.03 22.28
C ARG A 496 25.46 1.89 21.77
N GLY A 497 24.93 0.67 21.74
CA GLY A 497 23.62 0.39 21.18
C GLY A 497 23.58 0.48 19.65
N GLY A 498 22.39 0.24 19.10
CA GLY A 498 22.16 0.12 17.68
C GLY A 498 21.33 -1.11 17.33
N THR A 499 21.02 -1.25 16.04
CA THR A 499 20.18 -2.33 15.53
C THR A 499 20.92 -3.13 14.47
N VAL A 500 20.81 -4.46 14.55
CA VAL A 500 21.27 -5.38 13.51
C VAL A 500 20.06 -6.06 12.87
N ILE A 501 19.85 -5.83 11.58
CA ILE A 501 18.65 -6.25 10.84
C ILE A 501 19.07 -7.18 9.69
N PRO A 502 18.77 -8.48 9.77
CA PRO A 502 18.83 -9.36 8.61
C PRO A 502 17.69 -9.01 7.65
N THR A 503 18.02 -8.87 6.38
CA THR A 503 17.08 -8.51 5.32
C THR A 503 17.51 -9.14 3.98
N ARG A 504 16.78 -8.81 2.93
CA ARG A 504 17.05 -9.22 1.55
C ARG A 504 16.84 -8.05 0.61
N ALA A 505 17.39 -8.18 -0.59
CA ALA A 505 17.03 -7.28 -1.67
C ALA A 505 15.56 -7.48 -2.07
N ARG A 506 14.86 -6.40 -2.43
CA ARG A 506 13.54 -6.45 -3.03
C ARG A 506 13.69 -6.32 -4.54
N ASN A 507 13.33 -7.37 -5.29
CA ASN A 507 13.43 -7.40 -6.76
C ASN A 507 12.22 -6.80 -7.48
N ASP A 508 11.33 -6.13 -6.75
CA ASP A 508 10.15 -5.49 -7.29
C ASP A 508 10.03 -4.07 -6.70
N GLY A 509 9.37 -3.19 -7.43
CA GLY A 509 9.10 -1.82 -6.97
C GLY A 509 8.04 -1.78 -5.86
N ALA A 510 7.55 -0.57 -5.61
CA ALA A 510 6.47 -0.33 -4.68
C ALA A 510 5.16 -0.98 -5.16
N ALA A 511 4.44 -1.61 -4.23
CA ALA A 511 3.10 -2.12 -4.46
C ALA A 511 2.07 -1.07 -4.03
N VAL A 512 1.17 -0.69 -4.93
CA VAL A 512 0.08 0.27 -4.69
C VAL A 512 -1.24 -0.46 -4.88
N ARG A 513 -2.05 -0.57 -3.83
CA ARG A 513 -3.33 -1.28 -3.85
C ARG A 513 -4.44 -0.35 -3.38
N ALA A 514 -5.58 -0.40 -4.08
CA ALA A 514 -6.81 0.22 -3.64
C ALA A 514 -7.66 -0.86 -2.97
N GLU A 515 -8.07 -0.62 -1.74
CA GLU A 515 -8.93 -1.47 -0.90
C GLU A 515 -10.30 -0.83 -0.71
#